data_AF-A0A562NM00-F1
#
_entry.id   AF-A0A562NM00-F1
#
_cell.length_a   1.000
_cell.length_b   1.000
_cell.length_c   1.000
_cell.angle_alpha   90.00
_cell.angle_beta   90.00
_cell.angle_gamma   90.00
#
_symmetry.space_group_name_H-M   'P 1'
#
loop_
_entity.id
_entity.type
_entity.pdbx_description
1 polymer ?
#
loop_
_entity_poly.entity_id
_entity_poly.type
_entity_poly.pdbx_seq_one_letter_code
_entity_poly.pdbx_strand_id
1 'polypeptide(L)'
;MTADRADMKSPNDELSAALAELIRPLDQPQLEKLTHESIGEHRRLLEIAETAYSAWMAAKQSGGDNAADFHQAYVRAMLNNRAQMAVVAALVDGLGHVPNVPGAGVSEPFPDVR
;
A
#
# COMPACT_ATOMS: atom_id res chain seq x y z
N MET A 1 21.14 35.94 2.96
CA MET A 1 20.54 35.24 1.81
C MET A 1 20.03 33.91 2.33
N THR A 2 18.91 33.95 3.04
CA THR A 2 18.25 32.78 3.64
C THR A 2 17.20 32.32 2.65
N ALA A 3 17.48 31.25 1.91
CA ALA A 3 16.46 30.63 1.06
C ALA A 3 15.31 30.16 1.97
N ASP A 4 14.12 30.55 1.55
CA ASP A 4 12.85 30.31 2.21
C ASP A 4 12.58 28.80 2.29
N ARG A 5 12.54 28.25 3.50
CA ARG A 5 12.33 26.83 3.76
C ARG A 5 10.86 26.42 3.57
N ALA A 6 9.98 27.38 3.26
CA ALA A 6 8.54 27.19 3.14
C ALA A 6 8.09 26.59 1.80
N ASP A 7 8.93 26.59 0.76
CA ASP A 7 8.56 26.15 -0.59
C ASP A 7 9.10 24.75 -0.99
N MET A 8 9.75 24.03 -0.07
CA MET A 8 10.20 22.65 -0.34
C MET A 8 9.00 21.70 -0.21
N LYS A 9 8.48 21.24 -1.36
CA LYS A 9 7.51 20.14 -1.41
C LYS A 9 8.09 18.90 -0.72
N SER A 10 7.26 18.21 0.05
CA SER A 10 7.65 16.91 0.61
C SER A 10 7.90 15.92 -0.54
N PRO A 11 8.84 14.97 -0.41
CA PRO A 11 8.99 13.88 -1.38
C PRO A 11 7.68 13.12 -1.64
N ASN A 12 6.79 13.09 -0.64
CA ASN A 12 5.47 12.52 -0.78
C ASN A 12 4.55 13.36 -1.69
N ASP A 13 4.59 14.69 -1.59
CA ASP A 13 3.80 15.59 -2.44
C ASP A 13 4.28 15.54 -3.90
N GLU A 14 5.60 15.42 -4.10
CA GLU A 14 6.20 15.25 -5.43
C GLU A 14 5.79 13.91 -6.05
N LEU A 15 5.80 12.82 -5.27
CA LEU A 15 5.34 11.51 -5.73
C LEU A 15 3.85 11.53 -6.08
N SER A 16 3.01 12.11 -5.22
CA SER A 16 1.57 12.24 -5.49
C SER A 16 1.29 13.05 -6.76
N ALA A 17 2.00 14.16 -6.96
CA ALA A 17 1.88 14.96 -8.18
C ALA A 17 2.30 14.16 -9.43
N ALA A 18 3.42 13.44 -9.35
CA ALA A 18 3.89 12.60 -10.46
C ALA A 18 2.89 11.49 -10.82
N LEU A 19 2.30 10.84 -9.82
CA LEU A 19 1.26 9.83 -10.02
C LEU A 19 -0.01 10.43 -10.65
N ALA A 20 -0.44 11.61 -10.19
CA ALA A 20 -1.60 12.30 -10.74
C ALA A 20 -1.42 12.63 -12.24
N GLU A 21 -0.22 13.05 -12.66
CA GLU A 21 0.08 13.29 -14.09
C GLU A 21 0.00 12.01 -14.94
N LEU A 22 0.40 10.85 -14.40
CA LEU A 22 0.28 9.56 -15.08
C LEU A 22 -1.17 9.06 -15.16
N ILE A 23 -1.99 9.41 -14.17
CA ILE A 23 -3.38 8.96 -14.05
C ILE A 23 -4.32 9.81 -14.89
N ARG A 24 -4.09 11.13 -14.98
CA ARG A 24 -4.95 12.11 -15.67
C ARG A 24 -5.43 11.68 -17.09
N PRO A 25 -4.62 11.03 -17.94
CA PRO A 25 -5.05 10.66 -19.28
C PRO A 25 -6.02 9.47 -19.36
N LEU A 26 -6.23 8.74 -18.26
CA LEU A 26 -7.06 7.54 -18.23
C LEU A 26 -8.55 7.88 -18.28
N ASP A 27 -9.32 7.08 -19.00
CA ASP A 27 -10.78 7.14 -18.91
C ASP A 27 -11.32 6.46 -17.65
N GLN A 28 -12.59 6.69 -17.34
CA GLN A 28 -13.23 6.16 -16.13
C GLN A 28 -13.14 4.61 -16.04
N PRO A 29 -13.46 3.83 -17.10
CA PRO A 29 -13.31 2.37 -17.05
C PRO A 29 -11.86 1.90 -16.82
N GLN A 30 -10.87 2.56 -17.44
CA GLN A 30 -9.46 2.24 -17.24
C GLN A 30 -9.03 2.53 -15.81
N LEU A 31 -9.45 3.68 -15.27
CA LEU A 31 -9.13 4.09 -13.91
C LEU A 31 -9.74 3.14 -12.88
N GLU A 32 -11.00 2.76 -13.04
CA GLU A 32 -11.69 1.82 -12.14
C GLU A 32 -11.02 0.44 -12.17
N LYS A 33 -10.71 -0.08 -13.36
CA LYS A 33 -9.99 -1.34 -13.52
C LYS A 33 -8.62 -1.31 -12.84
N LEU A 34 -7.82 -0.27 -13.09
CA LEU A 34 -6.49 -0.14 -12.48
C LEU A 34 -6.58 0.04 -10.97
N THR A 35 -7.61 0.73 -10.46
CA THR A 35 -7.84 0.86 -9.02
C THR A 35 -8.13 -0.51 -8.39
N HIS A 36 -8.99 -1.33 -9.01
CA HIS A 36 -9.24 -2.70 -8.56
C HIS A 36 -7.98 -3.57 -8.53
N GLU A 37 -7.21 -3.57 -9.63
CA GLU A 37 -5.97 -4.33 -9.72
C GLU A 37 -4.95 -3.87 -8.68
N SER A 38 -4.82 -2.55 -8.49
CA SER A 38 -3.89 -1.95 -7.52
C SER A 38 -4.26 -2.27 -6.06
N ILE A 39 -5.55 -2.28 -5.71
CA ILE A 39 -6.01 -2.70 -4.38
C ILE A 39 -5.71 -4.19 -4.17
N GLY A 40 -5.94 -5.04 -5.17
CA GLY A 40 -5.58 -6.45 -5.12
C GLY A 40 -4.09 -6.66 -4.87
N GLU A 41 -3.25 -5.94 -5.61
CA GLU A 41 -1.79 -5.99 -5.44
C GLU A 41 -1.35 -5.48 -4.07
N HIS A 42 -1.96 -4.41 -3.55
CA HIS A 42 -1.67 -3.90 -2.21
C HIS A 42 -1.94 -4.96 -1.14
N ARG A 43 -3.08 -5.67 -1.22
CA ARG A 43 -3.42 -6.79 -0.32
C ARG A 43 -2.40 -7.91 -0.41
N ARG A 44 -2.01 -8.32 -1.63
CA ARG A 44 -0.98 -9.34 -1.85
C ARG A 44 0.38 -8.94 -1.25
N LEU A 45 0.78 -7.68 -1.41
CA LEU A 45 2.02 -7.17 -0.82
C LEU A 45 1.98 -7.10 0.70
N LEU A 46 0.80 -6.84 1.28
CA LEU A 46 0.60 -6.89 2.73
C LEU A 46 0.78 -8.32 3.26
N GLU A 47 0.17 -9.32 2.63
CA GLU A 47 0.34 -10.74 3.00
C GLU A 47 1.81 -11.18 2.97
N ILE A 48 2.57 -10.71 1.96
CA ILE A 48 4.02 -10.96 1.86
C ILE A 48 4.77 -10.31 3.02
N ALA A 49 4.44 -9.08 3.37
CA ALA A 49 5.06 -8.38 4.49
C ALA A 49 4.76 -9.06 5.83
N GLU A 50 3.53 -9.51 6.04
CA GLU A 50 3.11 -10.26 7.24
C GLU A 50 3.83 -11.61 7.35
N THR A 51 3.97 -12.32 6.22
CA THR A 51 4.72 -13.58 6.16
C THR A 51 6.20 -13.35 6.49
N ALA A 52 6.82 -12.32 5.89
CA ALA A 52 8.23 -11.98 6.14
C ALA A 52 8.46 -11.54 7.59
N TYR A 53 7.53 -10.77 8.17
CA TYR A 53 7.58 -10.40 9.58
C TYR A 53 7.52 -11.63 10.49
N SER A 54 6.60 -12.55 10.21
CA SER A 54 6.45 -13.78 11.00
C SER A 54 7.73 -14.63 10.95
N ALA A 55 8.34 -14.78 9.78
CA ALA A 55 9.61 -15.48 9.60
C ALA A 55 10.76 -14.79 10.36
N TRP A 56 10.84 -13.46 10.29
CA TRP A 56 11.83 -12.69 11.05
C TRP A 56 11.66 -12.87 12.55
N MET A 57 10.43 -12.79 13.06
CA MET A 57 10.16 -12.96 14.49
C MET A 57 10.48 -14.37 14.97
N ALA A 58 10.21 -15.40 14.16
CA ALA A 58 10.59 -16.77 14.47
C ALA A 58 12.12 -16.95 14.53
N ALA A 59 12.85 -16.44 13.54
CA ALA A 59 14.32 -16.51 13.49
C ALA A 59 14.97 -15.73 14.66
N LYS A 60 14.40 -14.58 15.01
CA LYS A 60 14.84 -13.78 16.16
C LYS A 60 14.63 -14.52 17.48
N GLN A 61 13.53 -15.25 17.63
CA GLN A 61 13.24 -16.04 18.83
C GLN A 61 14.12 -17.28 18.97
N SER A 62 14.46 -17.93 17.86
CA SER A 62 15.35 -19.11 17.87
C SER A 62 16.83 -18.76 18.00
N GLY A 63 17.19 -17.46 17.97
CA GLY A 63 18.58 -17.00 17.99
C GLY A 63 19.36 -17.39 16.74
N GLY A 64 18.66 -17.62 15.61
CA GLY A 64 19.29 -18.04 14.36
C GLY A 64 20.12 -16.94 13.71
N ASP A 65 21.27 -17.30 13.17
CA ASP A 65 22.19 -16.38 12.45
C ASP A 65 21.54 -15.71 11.22
N ASN A 66 20.43 -16.27 10.73
CA ASN A 66 19.66 -15.75 9.58
C ASN A 66 18.61 -14.68 9.94
N ALA A 67 18.49 -14.27 11.21
CA ALA A 67 17.52 -13.26 11.62
C ALA A 67 17.73 -11.90 10.90
N ALA A 68 18.97 -11.55 10.56
CA ALA A 68 19.29 -10.34 9.79
C ALA A 68 18.75 -10.40 8.35
N ASP A 69 18.87 -11.54 7.69
CA ASP A 69 18.38 -11.74 6.33
C ASP A 69 16.85 -11.67 6.27
N PHE A 70 16.17 -12.28 7.25
CA PHE A 70 14.72 -12.18 7.35
C PHE A 70 14.25 -10.76 7.67
N HIS A 71 14.99 -10.01 8.50
CA HIS A 71 14.71 -8.59 8.72
C HIS A 71 14.82 -7.79 7.42
N GLN A 72 15.86 -8.00 6.63
CA GLN A 72 16.01 -7.35 5.33
C GLN A 72 14.88 -7.72 4.37
N ALA A 73 14.45 -8.98 4.35
CA ALA A 73 13.30 -9.42 3.55
C ALA A 73 12.01 -8.72 3.98
N TYR A 74 11.77 -8.57 5.28
CA TYR A 74 10.64 -7.83 5.83
C TYR A 74 10.68 -6.34 5.44
N VAL A 75 11.83 -5.67 5.60
CA VAL A 75 11.99 -4.26 5.22
C VAL A 75 11.69 -4.07 3.73
N ARG A 76 12.21 -4.94 2.86
CA ARG A 76 11.92 -4.89 1.42
C ARG A 76 10.42 -5.06 1.14
N ALA A 77 9.76 -6.01 1.79
CA ALA A 77 8.32 -6.22 1.64
C ALA A 77 7.50 -4.99 2.09
N MET A 78 7.88 -4.37 3.20
CA MET A 78 7.23 -3.16 3.71
C MET A 78 7.43 -1.95 2.79
N LEU A 79 8.63 -1.76 2.23
CA LEU A 79 8.89 -0.69 1.27
C LEU A 79 7.99 -0.82 0.04
N ASN A 80 7.87 -2.04 -0.50
CA ASN A 80 6.99 -2.31 -1.64
C ASN A 80 5.52 -2.07 -1.28
N ASN A 81 5.06 -2.52 -0.10
CA ASN A 81 3.70 -2.27 0.37
C ASN A 81 3.39 -0.76 0.48
N ARG A 82 4.32 0.03 1.02
CA ARG A 82 4.15 1.48 1.16
C ARG A 82 4.18 2.21 -0.17
N ALA A 83 5.06 1.82 -1.07
CA ALA A 83 5.06 2.35 -2.44
C ALA A 83 3.74 2.05 -3.14
N GLN A 84 3.22 0.81 -3.04
CA GLN A 84 1.93 0.44 -3.62
C GLN A 84 0.76 1.21 -2.99
N MET A 85 0.79 1.47 -1.69
CA MET A 85 -0.26 2.26 -1.02
C MET A 85 -0.35 3.69 -1.57
N ALA A 86 0.79 4.32 -1.91
CA ALA A 86 0.79 5.63 -2.56
C ALA A 86 0.12 5.58 -3.95
N VAL A 87 0.34 4.49 -4.70
CA VAL A 87 -0.34 4.26 -5.99
C VAL A 87 -1.85 4.08 -5.80
N VAL A 88 -2.27 3.27 -4.83
CA VAL A 88 -3.70 3.08 -4.51
C VAL A 88 -4.35 4.41 -4.15
N ALA A 89 -3.71 5.21 -3.28
CA ALA A 89 -4.24 6.51 -2.88
C ALA A 89 -4.43 7.43 -4.09
N ALA A 90 -3.43 7.56 -4.96
CA ALA A 90 -3.52 8.40 -6.15
C ALA A 90 -4.62 7.95 -7.12
N LEU A 91 -4.81 6.64 -7.30
CA LEU A 91 -5.87 6.08 -8.15
C LEU A 91 -7.27 6.34 -7.57
N VAL A 92 -7.45 6.16 -6.26
CA VAL A 92 -8.70 6.46 -5.55
C VAL A 92 -9.02 7.95 -5.62
N ASP A 93 -8.02 8.82 -5.43
CA ASP A 93 -8.19 10.27 -5.56
C ASP A 93 -8.61 10.65 -6.99
N GLY A 94 -8.00 10.02 -8.01
CA GLY A 94 -8.40 10.20 -9.40
C GLY A 94 -9.83 9.72 -9.69
N LEU A 95 -10.25 8.61 -9.06
CA LEU A 95 -11.59 8.02 -9.24
C LEU A 95 -12.67 8.81 -8.49
N GLY A 96 -12.29 9.55 -7.45
CA GLY A 96 -13.18 10.33 -6.59
C GLY A 96 -14.00 9.50 -5.59
N HIS A 97 -13.81 8.18 -5.55
CA HIS A 97 -14.42 7.28 -4.59
C HIS A 97 -13.60 5.99 -4.45
N VAL A 98 -13.80 5.24 -3.35
CA VAL A 98 -13.21 3.91 -3.19
C VAL A 98 -14.11 2.89 -3.89
N PRO A 99 -13.62 2.13 -4.87
CA PRO A 99 -14.46 1.19 -5.61
C PRO A 99 -14.70 -0.08 -4.78
N ASN A 100 -15.82 -0.75 -5.05
CA ASN A 100 -16.20 -1.97 -4.32
C ASN A 100 -15.37 -3.16 -4.81
N VAL A 101 -14.38 -3.58 -4.02
CA VAL A 101 -13.52 -4.72 -4.36
C VAL A 101 -14.12 -6.01 -3.81
N PRO A 102 -14.50 -6.99 -4.66
CA PRO A 102 -15.01 -8.29 -4.20
C PRO A 102 -13.99 -8.96 -3.27
N GLY A 103 -14.46 -9.41 -2.10
CA GLY A 103 -13.61 -10.02 -1.05
C GLY A 103 -13.61 -9.28 0.28
N ALA A 104 -14.15 -8.05 0.34
CA ALA A 104 -14.72 -7.53 1.58
C ALA A 104 -16.06 -8.24 1.76
N GLY A 105 -16.05 -9.40 2.43
CA GLY A 105 -17.27 -10.12 2.74
C GLY A 105 -18.29 -9.15 3.31
N VAL A 106 -19.49 -9.15 2.73
CA VAL A 106 -20.71 -8.78 3.44
C VAL A 106 -20.62 -9.44 4.81
N SER A 107 -20.26 -8.68 5.84
CA SER A 107 -20.39 -9.16 7.20
C SER A 107 -21.89 -9.31 7.38
N GLU A 108 -22.35 -10.57 7.40
CA GLU A 108 -23.69 -10.87 7.89
C GLU A 108 -23.87 -10.12 9.21
N PRO A 109 -25.02 -9.46 9.43
CA PRO A 109 -25.26 -8.79 10.69
C PRO A 109 -25.05 -9.79 11.82
N PHE A 110 -24.18 -9.44 12.77
CA PHE A 110 -23.89 -10.26 13.93
C PHE A 110 -25.22 -10.72 14.56
N PRO A 111 -25.46 -12.03 14.76
CA PRO A 111 -26.69 -12.47 15.37
C PRO A 111 -26.77 -11.93 16.79
N ASP A 112 -27.91 -11.30 17.09
CA ASP A 112 -28.26 -10.75 18.40
C ASP A 112 -28.19 -11.88 19.44
N VAL A 113 -27.19 -11.81 20.33
CA VAL A 113 -27.04 -12.79 21.42
C VAL A 113 -28.05 -12.42 22.49
N ARG A 114 -29.15 -13.18 22.56
CA ARG A 114 -30.11 -13.14 23.67
C ARG A 114 -29.58 -13.83 24.91
#